data_AF-A0A7V5S0F3-F1
#
_entry.id   AF-A0A7V5S0F3-F1
#
_cell.length_a   1.000
_cell.length_b   1.000
_cell.length_c   1.000
_cell.angle_alpha   90.00
_cell.angle_beta   90.00
_cell.angle_gamma   90.00
#
_symmetry.space_group_name_H-M   'P 1'
#
loop_
_entity.id
_entity.type
_entity.pdbx_description
1 polymer ?
#
loop_
_entity_poly.entity_id
_entity_poly.type
_entity_poly.pdbx_seq_one_letter_code
_entity_poly.pdbx_strand_id
1 'polypeptide(L)' 'MRRVFVDRIETTERGETLAVLLIRVGEGDYLQWLCPLEWLPPDTREGDWLQVEFRSDAETKQAVKDEIEALLRELE' A
#
# COMPACT_ATOMS: atom_id res chain seq x y z
N MET A 1 -5.95 -4.39 -11.22
CA MET A 1 -6.89 -4.63 -10.11
C MET A 1 -6.64 -6.00 -9.52
N ARG A 2 -6.58 -6.12 -8.19
CA ARG A 2 -6.32 -7.37 -7.45
C ARG A 2 -7.34 -7.49 -6.32
N ARG A 3 -7.84 -8.70 -6.08
CA ARG A 3 -8.62 -8.99 -4.88
C ARG A 3 -7.67 -9.32 -3.75
N VAL A 4 -7.91 -8.72 -2.60
CA VAL A 4 -7.14 -8.96 -1.38
C VAL A 4 -8.09 -9.35 -0.27
N PHE A 5 -7.62 -10.21 0.62
CA PHE A 5 -8.38 -10.65 1.78
C PHE A 5 -7.81 -10.00 3.03
N VAL A 6 -8.68 -9.47 3.89
CA VAL A 6 -8.29 -8.95 5.20
C VAL A 6 -8.16 -10.13 6.15
N ASP A 7 -6.93 -10.58 6.40
CA ASP A 7 -6.66 -11.72 7.28
C ASP A 7 -6.92 -11.37 8.74
N ARG A 8 -6.32 -10.27 9.20
CA ARG A 8 -6.43 -9.79 10.58
C ARG A 8 -6.07 -8.31 10.69
N ILE A 9 -6.50 -7.69 11.78
CA ILE A 9 -6.19 -6.32 12.14
C ILE A 9 -5.37 -6.36 13.44
N GLU A 10 -4.16 -5.82 13.40
CA GLU A 10 -3.23 -5.82 14.52
C GLU A 10 -2.93 -4.40 14.98
N THR A 11 -2.65 -4.24 16.28
CA THR A 11 -2.12 -3.00 16.83
C THR A 11 -0.63 -3.17 17.11
N THR A 12 0.20 -2.29 16.57
CA THR A 12 1.65 -2.31 16.78
C THR A 12 2.01 -1.85 18.19
N GLU A 13 3.25 -2.10 18.60
CA GLU A 13 3.80 -1.60 19.88
C GLU A 13 3.74 -0.08 20.01
N ARG A 14 3.67 0.64 18.87
CA ARG A 14 3.55 2.11 18.82
C ARG A 14 2.09 2.59 18.86
N GLY A 15 1.13 1.67 18.95
CA GLY A 15 -0.31 1.98 18.99
C GLY A 15 -0.95 2.17 17.61
N GLU A 16 -0.23 1.90 16.53
CA GLU A 16 -0.76 2.04 15.16
C GLU A 16 -1.61 0.81 14.82
N THR A 17 -2.75 1.02 14.16
CA THR A 17 -3.62 -0.10 13.74
C THR A 17 -3.36 -0.44 12.27
N LEU A 18 -2.89 -1.65 12.02
CA LEU A 18 -2.54 -2.15 10.69
C LEU A 18 -3.45 -3.32 10.32
N ALA A 19 -3.91 -3.34 9.07
CA ALA A 19 -4.54 -4.50 8.47
C ALA A 19 -3.50 -5.36 7.76
N VAL A 20 -3.56 -6.67 7.97
CA VAL A 20 -2.77 -7.66 7.24
C VAL A 20 -3.60 -8.15 6.06
N LEU A 21 -3.17 -7.78 4.85
CA LEU A 21 -3.86 -8.13 3.61
C LEU A 21 -3.14 -9.29 2.91
N LEU A 22 -3.89 -10.32 2.51
CA LEU A 22 -3.38 -11.43 1.71
C LEU A 22 -3.67 -11.19 0.23
N ILE A 23 -2.61 -11.18 -0.56
CA ILE A 23 -2.67 -11.03 -2.02
C ILE A 23 -2.22 -12.33 -2.65
N ARG A 24 -3.09 -12.97 -3.43
CA ARG A 24 -2.72 -14.17 -4.18
C ARG A 24 -1.79 -13.80 -5.33
N VAL A 25 -0.59 -14.37 -5.34
CA VAL A 25 0.44 -14.14 -6.37
C VAL A 25 0.66 -15.35 -7.28
N GLY A 26 0.24 -16.54 -6.84
CA GLY A 26 0.37 -17.80 -7.58
C GLY A 26 -0.60 -18.88 -7.09
N GLU A 27 -0.35 -20.13 -7.45
CA GLU A 27 -1.07 -21.28 -6.91
C GLU A 27 -0.47 -21.67 -5.57
N GLY A 28 -1.27 -21.57 -4.49
CA GLY A 28 -0.78 -21.78 -3.12
C GLY A 28 0.00 -20.59 -2.52
N ASP A 29 0.48 -19.67 -3.35
CA ASP A 29 1.32 -18.56 -2.90
C ASP A 29 0.53 -17.27 -2.61
N TYR A 30 0.77 -16.72 -1.42
CA TYR A 30 0.20 -15.46 -0.94
C TYR A 30 1.30 -14.52 -0.45
N LEU A 31 1.21 -13.25 -0.87
CA LEU A 31 1.98 -12.16 -0.32
C LEU A 31 1.19 -11.54 0.85
N GLN A 32 1.87 -11.28 1.97
CA GLN A 32 1.33 -10.45 3.04
C GLN A 32 1.67 -8.98 2.76
N TRP A 33 0.68 -8.12 2.86
CA TRP A 33 0.85 -6.68 2.78
C TRP A 33 0.25 -6.02 4.02
N LEU A 34 1.10 -5.32 4.78
CA LEU A 34 0.71 -4.52 5.94
C LEU A 34 0.30 -3.13 5.45
N CYS A 35 -0.91 -2.72 5.79
CA CYS A 35 -1.47 -1.43 5.41
C CYS A 35 -2.11 -0.75 6.63
N PRO A 36 -1.91 0.55 6.87
CA PRO A 36 -2.65 1.29 7.88
C PRO A 36 -4.15 1.13 7.69
N LEU A 37 -4.88 0.78 8.76
CA LEU A 37 -6.33 0.57 8.68
C LEU A 37 -7.08 1.82 8.18
N GLU A 38 -6.56 2.99 8.53
CA GLU A 38 -7.08 4.30 8.11
C GLU A 38 -7.03 4.55 6.59
N TRP A 39 -6.24 3.78 5.83
CA TRP A 39 -6.22 3.85 4.37
C TRP A 39 -7.31 3.02 3.71
N LEU A 40 -7.97 2.14 4.47
CA LEU A 40 -9.00 1.26 3.97
C LEU A 40 -10.38 1.93 4.06
N PRO A 41 -11.39 1.43 3.31
CA PRO A 41 -12.74 1.94 3.43
C PRO A 41 -13.24 1.93 4.89
N PRO A 42 -14.07 2.91 5.28
CA PRO A 42 -14.70 2.89 6.60
C PRO A 42 -15.49 1.58 6.75
N ASP A 43 -15.46 1.02 7.95
CA ASP A 43 -16.07 -0.28 8.32
C ASP A 43 -15.38 -1.55 7.81
N THR A 44 -14.15 -1.46 7.26
CA THR A 44 -13.36 -2.65 6.93
C THR A 44 -13.13 -3.55 8.17
N ARG A 45 -13.39 -4.85 8.03
CA ARG A 45 -13.23 -5.86 9.09
C ARG A 45 -12.38 -7.04 8.65
N GLU A 46 -11.90 -7.79 9.63
CA GLU A 46 -11.29 -9.10 9.40
C GLU A 46 -12.26 -10.03 8.67
N GLY A 47 -11.77 -10.77 7.69
CA GLY A 47 -12.59 -11.63 6.83
C GLY A 47 -13.14 -10.95 5.58
N ASP A 48 -13.00 -9.62 5.44
CA ASP A 48 -13.50 -8.91 4.27
C ASP A 48 -12.64 -9.15 3.04
N TRP A 49 -13.27 -9.00 1.87
CA TRP A 49 -12.59 -8.97 0.58
C TRP A 49 -12.62 -7.56 0.03
N LEU A 50 -11.43 -7.04 -0.28
CA LEU A 50 -11.26 -5.73 -0.88
C LEU A 50 -10.76 -5.85 -2.31
N GLN A 51 -11.07 -4.83 -3.11
CA GLN A 51 -10.58 -4.70 -4.47
C GLN A 51 -9.59 -3.54 -4.54
N VAL A 52 -8.33 -3.88 -4.79
CA VAL A 52 -7.22 -2.92 -4.80
C VAL A 52 -6.75 -2.69 -6.21
N GLU A 53 -6.43 -1.44 -6.52
CA GLU A 53 -5.81 -1.07 -7.79
C GLU A 53 -4.51 -0.32 -7.56
N PHE A 54 -3.42 -0.89 -8.06
CA PHE A 54 -2.12 -0.21 -8.10
C PHE A 54 -2.01 0.50 -9.44
N ARG A 55 -1.81 1.81 -9.40
CA ARG A 55 -1.57 2.65 -10.58
C ARG A 55 -0.22 3.34 -10.46
N SER A 56 0.50 3.46 -11.57
CA SER A 56 1.66 4.35 -11.64
C SER A 56 1.16 5.78 -11.69
N ASP A 57 1.64 6.60 -10.77
CA ASP A 57 1.41 8.05 -10.81
C ASP A 57 2.50 8.71 -11.65
N ALA A 58 2.14 9.06 -12.89
CA ALA A 58 3.07 9.68 -13.84
C ALA A 58 3.40 11.13 -13.47
N GLU A 59 2.46 11.84 -12.85
CA GLU A 59 2.65 13.24 -12.45
C GLU A 59 3.66 13.31 -11.30
N THR A 60 3.46 12.49 -10.26
CA THR A 60 4.41 12.40 -9.15
C THR A 60 5.79 11.94 -9.62
N LYS A 61 5.87 10.99 -10.57
CA LYS A 61 7.17 10.57 -11.14
C LYS A 61 7.89 11.71 -11.86
N GLN A 62 7.17 12.53 -12.61
CA GLN A 62 7.76 13.66 -13.33
C GLN A 62 8.22 14.75 -12.35
N ALA A 63 7.38 15.09 -11.36
CA ALA A 63 7.74 16.07 -10.33
C ALA A 63 9.00 15.67 -9.55
N VAL A 64 9.10 14.41 -9.13
CA VAL A 64 10.30 13.88 -8.46
C VAL A 64 11.52 13.94 -9.37
N LYS A 65 11.36 13.64 -10.65
CA LYS A 65 12.47 13.73 -11.62
C LYS A 65 12.97 15.17 -11.75
N ASP A 66 12.06 16.13 -11.88
CA ASP A 66 12.40 17.54 -12.01
C ASP A 66 13.09 18.08 -10.76
N GLU A 67 12.65 17.66 -9.57
CA GLU A 67 13.29 17.98 -8.28
C GLU A 67 14.72 17.43 -8.19
N ILE A 68 14.92 16.17 -8.61
CA ILE A 68 16.26 15.56 -8.67
C ILE A 68 17.17 16.35 -9.62
N GLU A 69 16.68 16.71 -10.81
CA GLU A 69 17.46 17.49 -11.78
C GLU A 69 17.79 18.90 -11.25
N ALA A 70 16.87 19.54 -10.53
CA ALA A 70 17.12 20.84 -9.90
C ALA A 70 18.23 20.75 -8.83
N LEU A 71 18.13 19.77 -7.93
CA LEU A 71 19.14 19.54 -6.88
C LEU A 71 20.52 19.22 -7.46
N LEU A 72 20.59 18.45 -8.55
CA LEU A 72 21.87 18.15 -9.21
C LEU A 72 22.54 19.41 -9.78
N ARG A 73 21.76 20.37 -10.31
CA ARG A 73 22.30 21.65 -10.81
C ARG A 73 22.79 22.57 -9.71
N GLU A 74 22.24 22.47 -8.49
CA GLU A 74 22.70 23.27 -7.34
C GLU A 74 24.05 22.79 -6.78
N LEU A 75 24.47 21.57 -7.12
CA LEU A 75 25.73 20.96 -6.69
C LEU A 75 26.89 21.18 -7.68
N GLU A 76 26.61 21.66 -8.90
CA GLU A 76 27.59 22.05 -9.93
C GLU A 76 28.02 23.52 -9.79
#